data_AF-A0A961RU96-F1
#
_entry.id   AF-A0A961RU96-F1
#
_cell.length_a   1.000
_cell.length_b   1.000
_cell.length_c   1.000
_cell.angle_alpha   90.00
_cell.angle_beta   90.00
_cell.angle_gamma   90.00
#
_symmetry.space_group_name_H-M   'P 1'
#
loop_
_entity.id
_entity.type
_entity.pdbx_description
1 polymer ?
#
loop_
_entity_poly.entity_id
_entity_poly.type
_entity_poly.pdbx_seq_one_letter_code
_entity_poly.pdbx_strand_id
1 'polypeptide(L)' 'MNRLKLIALDEEDLAVISAHIQDAVLKAGDIGYYPAEKRFVVAMNRFVWEAADKSRQFERRRSVLHF' A
#
# COMPACT_ATOMS: atom_id res chain seq x y z
N MET A 1 -16.90 1.83 -5.19
CA MET A 1 -15.54 2.06 -4.65
C MET A 1 -14.55 1.97 -5.79
N ASN A 2 -13.91 3.08 -6.15
CA ASN A 2 -12.87 3.08 -7.19
C ASN A 2 -11.57 2.56 -6.55
N ARG A 3 -10.91 1.56 -7.17
CA ARG A 3 -9.68 0.96 -6.63
C ARG A 3 -8.48 1.79 -7.12
N LEU A 4 -7.68 2.30 -6.19
CA LEU A 4 -6.43 2.98 -6.51
C LEU A 4 -5.38 1.92 -6.90
N LYS A 5 -4.82 2.03 -8.10
CA LYS A 5 -3.71 1.22 -8.58
C LYS A 5 -2.54 2.15 -8.92
N LEU A 6 -1.43 1.98 -8.22
CA LEU A 6 -0.18 2.69 -8.47
C LEU A 6 0.85 1.69 -9.01
N ILE A 7 1.70 2.15 -9.91
CA ILE A 7 2.81 1.40 -10.48
C ILE A 7 4.01 2.34 -10.44
N ALA A 8 5.15 1.86 -9.97
CA ALA A 8 6.40 2.59 -10.02
C ALA A 8 7.31 2.05 -11.11
N LEU A 9 7.82 2.95 -11.96
CA LEU A 9 8.79 2.67 -13.00
C LEU A 9 10.17 3.20 -12.62
N ASP A 10 10.24 4.22 -11.77
CA ASP A 10 11.47 4.80 -11.26
C ASP A 10 11.41 5.11 -9.75
N GLU A 11 12.46 5.73 -9.24
CA GLU A 11 12.62 6.09 -7.83
C GLU A 11 11.65 7.18 -7.37
N GLU A 12 11.23 8.08 -8.26
CA GLU A 12 10.30 9.16 -7.93
C GLU A 12 8.89 8.58 -7.71
N ASP A 13 8.49 7.62 -8.54
CA ASP A 13 7.24 6.89 -8.35
C ASP A 13 7.21 6.11 -7.03
N LEU A 14 8.36 5.55 -6.62
CA LEU A 14 8.47 4.85 -5.33
C LEU A 14 8.21 5.79 -4.15
N ALA A 15 8.56 7.08 -4.26
CA ALA A 15 8.25 8.06 -3.22
C ALA A 15 6.73 8.22 -3.04
N VAL A 16 5.96 8.22 -4.14
CA VAL A 16 4.49 8.30 -4.11
C VAL A 16 3.91 7.04 -3.45
N ILE A 17 4.35 5.85 -3.85
CA ILE A 17 3.89 4.59 -3.24
C ILE A 17 4.25 4.54 -1.76
N SER A 18 5.48 4.93 -1.40
CA SER A 18 5.97 5.00 -0.02
C SER A 18 5.09 5.89 0.86
N ALA A 19 4.77 7.11 0.38
CA ALA A 19 3.86 8.03 1.09
C ALA A 19 2.47 7.42 1.32
N HIS A 20 1.93 6.69 0.34
CA HIS A 20 0.63 6.03 0.48
C HIS A 20 0.61 4.88 1.49
N ILE A 21 1.74 4.25 1.79
CA ILE A 21 1.83 3.08 2.70
C ILE A 21 2.55 3.37 4.02
N GLN A 22 3.01 4.60 4.25
CA GLN A 22 3.83 5.00 5.40
C GLN A 22 3.26 4.54 6.76
N ASP A 23 1.94 4.67 6.94
CA ASP A 23 1.23 4.28 8.18
C ASP A 23 0.36 3.02 7.99
N ALA A 24 0.82 2.13 7.11
CA ALA A 24 0.15 0.86 6.91
C ALA A 24 0.43 -0.10 8.07
N VAL A 25 -0.61 -0.82 8.48
CA VAL A 25 -0.51 -1.88 9.48
C VAL A 25 -0.76 -3.24 8.84
N LEU A 26 0.02 -4.24 9.24
CA LEU A 26 -0.03 -5.61 8.75
C LEU A 26 0.41 -6.59 9.84
N LYS A 27 0.08 -7.87 9.67
CA LYS A 27 0.62 -8.95 10.49
C LYS A 27 1.74 -9.65 9.74
N ALA A 28 2.67 -10.29 10.45
CA ALA A 28 3.75 -11.06 9.81
C ALA A 28 3.21 -12.13 8.82
N GLY A 29 2.06 -12.73 9.12
CA GLY A 29 1.40 -13.70 8.23
C GLY A 29 0.78 -13.10 6.96
N ASP A 30 0.72 -11.77 6.81
CA ASP A 30 0.28 -11.10 5.58
C ASP A 30 1.44 -10.91 4.56
N ILE A 31 2.67 -11.30 4.91
CA ILE A 31 3.85 -11.22 4.05
C ILE A 31 4.08 -12.56 3.36
N GLY A 32 4.14 -12.55 2.02
CA GLY A 32 4.38 -13.74 1.22
C GLY A 32 5.49 -13.51 0.20
N TYR A 33 6.40 -14.48 0.09
CA TYR A 33 7.34 -14.57 -1.02
C TYR A 33 7.02 -15.81 -1.84
N TYR A 34 6.87 -15.64 -3.16
CA TYR A 34 6.55 -16.68 -4.12
C TYR A 34 7.76 -16.89 -5.04
N PRO A 35 8.67 -17.84 -4.72
CA PRO A 35 9.95 -17.96 -5.41
C PRO A 35 9.83 -18.30 -6.90
N ALA A 36 8.82 -19.11 -7.26
CA ALA A 36 8.56 -19.49 -8.65
C ALA A 36 8.22 -18.27 -9.53
N GLU A 37 7.58 -17.25 -8.96
CA GLU A 37 7.20 -16.01 -9.62
C GLU A 37 8.22 -14.88 -9.38
N LYS A 38 9.24 -15.13 -8.55
CA LYS A 38 10.15 -14.10 -7.98
C LYS A 38 9.40 -12.91 -7.38
N ARG A 39 8.24 -13.18 -6.78
CA ARG A 39 7.29 -12.14 -6.38
C ARG A 39 7.22 -11.98 -4.88
N PHE A 40 7.38 -10.76 -4.39
CA PHE A 40 7.13 -10.40 -3.01
C PHE A 40 5.76 -9.73 -2.90
N VAL A 41 4.94 -10.15 -1.95
CA VAL A 41 3.57 -9.65 -1.76
C VAL A 41 3.34 -9.32 -0.30
N VAL A 42 2.78 -8.15 -0.04
CA VAL A 42 2.41 -7.71 1.29
C VAL A 42 0.98 -7.21 1.28
N ALA A 43 0.12 -7.89 2.04
CA ALA A 43 -1.23 -7.39 2.31
C ALA A 43 -1.22 -6.50 3.56
N MET A 44 -1.86 -5.33 3.49
CA MET A 44 -1.80 -4.34 4.57
C MET A 44 -3.07 -3.51 4.62
N ASN A 45 -3.27 -2.77 5.71
CA ASN A 45 -4.29 -1.73 5.81
C ASN A 45 -3.59 -0.37 5.84
N ARG A 46 -3.59 0.34 4.70
CA ARG A 46 -2.96 1.67 4.60
C ARG A 46 -3.85 2.73 5.24
N PHE A 47 -3.26 3.75 5.86
CA PHE A 47 -4.00 4.96 6.21
C PHE A 47 -4.39 5.73 4.94
N VAL A 48 -5.53 6.40 4.98
CA VAL A 48 -6.02 7.21 3.86
C VAL A 48 -5.76 8.69 4.17
N TRP A 49 -4.49 9.09 4.07
CA TRP A 49 -4.07 10.49 4.27
C TRP A 49 -4.84 11.45 3.36
N GLU A 50 -5.16 11.03 2.13
CA GLU A 50 -5.86 11.85 1.15
C GLU A 50 -7.31 12.23 1.54
N ALA A 51 -7.91 11.50 2.49
CA ALA A 51 -9.24 11.76 3.04
C ALA A 51 -9.18 12.49 4.40
N ALA A 52 -8.15 12.20 5.20
CA ALA A 52 -7.97 12.76 6.53
C ALA A 52 -7.93 14.30 6.52
N ASP A 53 -7.22 14.90 5.56
CA ASP A 53 -7.10 16.36 5.44
C ASP A 53 -8.40 17.07 5.06
N LYS A 54 -9.33 16.36 4.39
CA LYS A 54 -10.54 16.97 3.84
C LYS A 54 -11.74 16.88 4.78
N SER A 55 -11.88 15.78 5.52
CA SER A 55 -13.10 15.51 6.28
C SER A 55 -12.87 15.17 7.75
N ARG A 56 -11.61 15.15 8.24
CA ARG A 56 -11.23 14.61 9.56
C ARG A 56 -11.74 13.18 9.80
N GLN A 57 -12.07 12.45 8.73
CA GLN A 57 -12.44 11.04 8.81
C GLN A 57 -11.18 10.22 8.67
N PHE A 58 -10.86 9.48 9.72
CA PHE A 58 -9.73 8.59 9.74
C PHE A 58 -10.19 7.19 9.36
N GLU A 59 -9.68 6.69 8.26
CA GLU A 59 -9.97 5.33 7.80
C GLU A 59 -8.69 4.63 7.36
N ARG A 60 -8.74 3.29 7.40
CA ARG A 60 -7.74 2.45 6.77
C ARG A 60 -8.41 1.63 5.68
N ARG A 61 -7.74 1.51 4.53
CA ARG A 61 -8.20 0.71 3.39
C ARG A 61 -7.28 -0.50 3.21
N ARG A 62 -7.89 -1.69 3.03
CA ARG A 62 -7.14 -2.89 2.66
C ARG A 62 -6.46 -2.67 1.31
N SER A 63 -5.18 -2.98 1.23
CA SER A 63 -4.33 -2.76 0.07
C SER A 63 -3.29 -3.87 -0.05
N VAL A 64 -2.70 -4.01 -1.23
CA VAL A 64 -1.63 -4.98 -1.52
C VAL A 64 -0.49 -4.25 -2.22
N LEU A 65 0.73 -4.43 -1.71
CA LEU A 65 1.97 -4.06 -2.38
C LEU A 65 2.61 -5.33 -2.95
N HIS A 66 3.08 -5.29 -4.19
CA HIS A 66 3.87 -6.38 -4.75
C HIS A 66 4.88 -5.87 -5.77
N PHE A 67 5.99 -6.60 -5.91
CA PHE A 67 7.00 -6.42 -6.95
C PHE A 67 7.68 -7.77 -7.25
#